data_AF-A0A3P6UK45-F1
#
_entry.id   AF-A0A3P6UK45-F1
#
_cell.length_a   1.000
_cell.length_b   1.000
_cell.length_c   1.000
_cell.angle_alpha   90.00
_cell.angle_beta   90.00
_cell.angle_gamma   90.00
#
_symmetry.space_group_name_H-M   'P 1'
#
loop_
_entity.id
_entity.type
_entity.pdbx_description
1 polymer ?
#
loop_
_entity_poly.entity_id
_entity_poly.type
_entity_poly.pdbx_seq_one_letter_code
_entity_poly.pdbx_strand_id
1 'polypeptide(L)' 'MCGDQPAANVHVKLYDEDQGDPDDVLDNTYTKADGLFSLSGFASEITPIDPELRIYHDCNDNGRVSQIIN' A
#
# COMPACT_ATOMS: atom_id res chain seq x y z
N MET A 1 9.84 -6.43 -4.12
CA MET A 1 11.03 -6.60 -4.97
C MET A 1 10.72 -6.08 -6.35
N CYS A 2 11.72 -5.58 -7.07
CA CYS A 2 11.63 -5.18 -8.46
C CYS A 2 12.64 -5.96 -9.30
N GLY A 3 12.19 -7.08 -9.88
CA GLY A 3 13.10 -8.13 -10.35
C GLY A 3 13.94 -8.65 -9.18
N ASP A 4 15.25 -8.66 -9.34
CA ASP A 4 16.19 -9.16 -8.33
C ASP A 4 16.64 -8.08 -7.32
N GLN A 5 16.14 -6.85 -7.43
CA GLN A 5 16.52 -5.74 -6.57
C GLN A 5 15.40 -5.35 -5.60
N PRO A 6 15.70 -4.77 -4.43
CA PRO A 6 14.70 -4.14 -3.60
C PRO A 6 13.93 -3.05 -4.36
N ALA A 7 12.62 -3.00 -4.19
CA ALA A 7 11.80 -1.95 -4.80
C ALA A 7 11.85 -0.73 -3.89
N ALA A 8 12.80 0.18 -4.13
CA ALA A 8 12.96 1.40 -3.36
C ALA A 8 12.01 2.51 -3.84
N ASN A 9 11.62 3.41 -2.94
CA ASN A 9 10.75 4.55 -3.23
C ASN A 9 9.40 4.17 -3.85
N VAL A 10 8.88 2.98 -3.51
CA VAL A 10 7.53 2.54 -3.85
C VAL A 10 6.57 3.05 -2.78
N HIS A 11 5.47 3.65 -3.21
CA HIS A 11 4.45 4.15 -2.29
C HIS A 11 3.61 2.97 -1.79
N VAL A 12 3.54 2.84 -0.47
CA VAL A 12 2.76 1.80 0.20
C VAL A 12 1.78 2.48 1.13
N LYS A 13 0.53 2.03 1.10
CA LYS A 13 -0.54 2.57 1.93
C LYS A 13 -1.26 1.43 2.64
N LEU A 14 -1.59 1.65 3.90
CA LEU A 14 -2.51 0.83 4.67
C LEU A 14 -3.87 1.51 4.64
N TYR A 15 -4.87 0.78 4.18
CA TYR A 15 -6.26 1.20 4.10
C TYR A 15 -7.11 0.39 5.08
N ASP A 16 -8.23 0.97 5.48
CA ASP A 16 -9.43 0.24 5.94
C ASP A 16 -10.34 0.07 4.72
N GLU A 17 -10.66 -1.16 4.32
CA GLU A 17 -11.62 -1.40 3.22
C GLU A 17 -13.05 -1.33 3.77
N ASP A 18 -13.77 -0.28 3.37
CA ASP A 18 -15.10 -0.01 3.86
C ASP A 18 -16.20 -0.50 2.91
N GLN A 19 -17.26 -1.07 3.46
CA GLN A 19 -18.43 -1.44 2.68
C GLN A 19 -19.48 -0.33 2.66
N GLY A 20 -19.34 0.60 1.73
CA GLY A 20 -20.37 1.59 1.38
C GLY A 20 -19.96 3.05 1.48
N ASP A 21 -18.77 3.32 2.00
CA ASP A 21 -18.07 4.60 2.03
C ASP A 21 -16.64 4.48 1.47
N PRO A 22 -15.95 5.60 1.17
CA PRO A 22 -14.60 5.55 0.62
C PRO A 22 -13.59 5.06 1.67
N ASP A 23 -12.78 4.07 1.28
CA ASP A 23 -11.72 3.49 2.12
C ASP A 23 -10.87 4.53 2.86
N ASP A 24 -10.76 4.37 4.18
CA ASP A 24 -9.96 5.23 5.02
C ASP A 24 -8.45 4.89 4.90
N VAL A 25 -7.62 5.93 4.73
CA VAL A 25 -6.15 5.76 4.76
C VAL A 25 -5.69 5.73 6.21
N LEU A 26 -5.27 4.55 6.68
CA LEU A 26 -4.79 4.35 8.04
C LEU A 26 -3.34 4.81 8.23
N ASP A 27 -2.47 4.56 7.24
CA ASP A 27 -1.07 5.02 7.22
C ASP A 27 -0.49 4.97 5.79
N ASN A 28 0.59 5.71 5.51
CA ASN A 28 1.32 5.61 4.24
C ASN A 28 2.81 5.90 4.40
N THR A 29 3.61 5.25 3.55
CA THR A 29 5.06 5.43 3.53
C THR A 29 5.65 5.12 2.17
N TYR A 30 6.93 5.45 1.99
CA TYR A 30 7.72 5.01 0.84
C TYR A 30 8.73 3.98 1.32
N THR A 31 8.90 2.90 0.54
CA THR A 31 9.92 1.90 0.84
C THR A 31 11.32 2.51 0.82
N LYS A 32 12.17 2.06 1.76
CA LYS A 32 13.57 2.46 1.86
C LYS A 32 14.40 1.90 0.71
N ALA A 33 15.68 2.29 0.66
CA ALA A 33 16.64 1.78 -0.34
C ALA A 33 16.81 0.24 -0.30
N ASP A 34 16.64 -0.37 0.86
CA ASP A 34 16.64 -1.82 1.05
C ASP A 34 15.25 -2.46 0.84
N GLY A 35 14.25 -1.70 0.42
CA GLY A 35 12.88 -2.13 0.18
C GLY A 35 12.02 -2.27 1.45
N LEU A 36 12.58 -1.99 2.64
CA LEU A 36 11.83 -2.11 3.89
C LEU A 36 10.86 -0.95 4.06
N PHE A 37 9.69 -1.26 4.61
CA PHE A 37 8.68 -0.31 5.06
C PHE A 37 8.03 -0.83 6.35
N SER A 38 7.41 0.08 7.10
CA SER A 38 6.62 -0.24 8.28
C SER A 38 5.45 0.72 8.29
N LEU A 39 4.26 0.20 8.55
CA LEU A 39 3.03 0.96 8.64
C LEU A 39 2.31 0.57 9.93
N SER A 40 1.63 1.52 10.53
CA SER A 40 0.78 1.29 11.70
C SER A 40 -0.34 2.31 11.68
N GLY A 41 -1.58 1.84 11.76
CA GLY A 41 -2.74 2.70 11.78
C GLY A 41 -3.80 2.20 12.74
N PHE A 42 -4.82 3.02 12.92
CA PHE A 42 -6.00 2.72 13.72
C PHE A 42 -7.20 3.43 13.11
N ALA A 43 -8.37 2.83 13.21
CA ALA A 43 -9.65 3.46 12.91
C ALA A 43 -10.57 3.38 14.13
N SER A 44 -11.58 4.25 14.15
CA SER A 44 -12.63 4.24 15.16
C SER A 44 -13.97 4.03 14.48
N GLU A 45 -14.35 2.77 14.34
CA GLU A 45 -15.51 2.37 13.56
C GLU A 45 -16.56 1.65 14.40
N ILE A 46 -17.78 1.64 13.87
CA ILE A 46 -18.89 0.86 14.41
C ILE A 46 -18.78 -0.60 13.92
N THR A 47 -18.26 -0.78 12.71
CA THR A 47 -17.92 -2.07 12.08
C THR A 47 -16.51 -2.51 12.45
N PRO A 48 -16.14 -3.78 12.21
CA PRO A 48 -14.75 -4.21 12.27
C PRO A 48 -13.93 -3.56 11.15
N ILE A 49 -12.69 -3.19 11.48
CA ILE A 49 -11.71 -2.77 10.48
C ILE A 49 -11.34 -3.95 9.57
N ASP A 50 -11.14 -3.68 8.28
CA ASP A 50 -10.70 -4.59 7.23
C ASP A 50 -9.40 -4.07 6.57
N PRO A 51 -8.23 -4.31 7.19
CA PRO A 51 -6.99 -3.68 6.75
C PRO A 51 -6.47 -4.22 5.41
N GLU A 52 -6.34 -3.35 4.41
CA GLU A 52 -5.79 -3.65 3.08
C GLU A 52 -4.46 -2.92 2.85
N LEU A 53 -3.43 -3.66 2.41
CA LEU A 53 -2.15 -3.07 2.02
C LEU A 53 -2.12 -2.83 0.50
N ARG A 54 -2.09 -1.56 0.08
CA ARG A 54 -1.99 -1.18 -1.34
C ARG A 54 -0.58 -0.71 -1.68
N ILE A 55 0.07 -1.40 -2.60
CA ILE A 55 1.43 -1.08 -3.08
C ILE A 55 1.33 -0.51 -4.49
N TYR A 56 1.79 0.72 -4.68
CA TYR A 56 1.74 1.45 -5.95
C TYR A 56 3.11 1.43 -6.61
N HIS A 57 3.27 0.63 -7.66
CA HIS A 57 4.52 0.55 -8.41
C HIS A 57 4.29 0.40 -9.91
N ASP A 58 5.34 0.65 -10.69
CA ASP A 58 5.45 0.43 -12.13
C ASP A 58 6.49 -0.65 -12.46
N CYS A 59 7.08 -1.26 -11.44
CA CYS A 59 8.11 -2.28 -11.62
C CYS A 59 7.63 -3.45 -12.48
N ASN A 60 8.44 -3.79 -13.50
CA ASN A 60 8.24 -4.92 -14.42
C ASN A 60 6.86 -4.91 -15.12
N ASP A 61 6.20 -3.75 -15.21
CA ASP A 61 4.84 -3.67 -15.74
C ASP A 61 4.77 -3.40 -17.25
N ASN A 62 5.92 -3.21 -17.91
CA ASN A 62 6.07 -2.88 -19.32
C ASN A 62 5.43 -1.54 -19.75
N GLY A 63 5.46 -0.52 -18.89
CA GLY A 63 4.94 0.82 -19.20
C GLY A 63 3.43 0.92 -19.07
N ARG A 64 2.83 0.07 -18.23
CA ARG A 64 1.40 0.17 -17.89
C ARG A 64 1.21 1.29 -16.87
N VAL A 65 -0.04 1.71 -16.69
CA VAL A 65 -0.34 2.66 -15.62
C VAL A 65 -0.07 1.95 -14.29
N SER A 66 0.55 2.65 -13.35
CA SER A 66 0.98 2.13 -12.04
C SER A 66 -0.11 1.25 -11.43
N GLN A 67 0.28 0.02 -11.07
CA GLN A 67 -0.66 -0.99 -10.60
C GLN A 67 -0.74 -0.94 -9.09
N ILE A 68 -1.97 -1.12 -8.58
CA ILE A 68 -2.23 -1.47 -7.20
C ILE A 68 -2.17 -2.99 -7.15
N ILE A 69 -1.26 -3.52 -6.34
CA ILE A 69 -1.32 -4.91 -5.90
C ILE A 69 -1.72 -4.92 -4.42
N ASN A 70 -2.63 -5.83 -4.10
CA ASN A 70 -3.24 -6.09 -2.80
C ASN A 70 -3.01 -7.54 -2.40
#